data_AF-A0A5N0UJV2-F1
#
_entry.id   AF-A0A5N0UJV2-F1
#
_cell.length_a   1.000
_cell.length_b   1.000
_cell.length_c   1.000
_cell.angle_alpha   90.00
_cell.angle_beta   90.00
_cell.angle_gamma   90.00
#
_symmetry.space_group_name_H-M   'P 1'
#
loop_
_entity.id
_entity.type
_entity.pdbx_description
1 polymer ?
#
loop_
_entity_poly.entity_id
_entity_poly.type
_entity_poly.pdbx_seq_one_letter_code
_entity_poly.pdbx_strand_id
1 'polypeptide(L)'
;MPAATVGELRQSDVDEQIRQLERRLAAEQELVPASVLHDCVRRAWARFSGAKVRAYIPILVERRVRAELRSSPGSRSLVEWSRGTAERLLAGALPRRWAHTQGVAGQAAAIGWVLPEGERDVLVAAAWLHDIGYADGLVRTGMHQIDGALFLREHGVEERICALVAQHAGASAVAELQGLSAELAQFPDERGPVRDALWYSDMTTSPVGEPVSFDERMAELRQRRGPEDPVVRALAINGEERAAAVRRTQELLERKAALRSLAAG
;
A
#
# COMPACT_ATOMS: atom_id res chain seq x y z
N MET A 1 -26.44 25.85 -37.07
CA MET A 1 -25.62 25.34 -35.95
C MET A 1 -26.56 24.58 -35.03
N PRO A 2 -26.38 23.26 -34.81
CA PRO A 2 -27.29 22.53 -33.93
C PRO A 2 -27.03 22.95 -32.48
N ALA A 3 -28.12 23.19 -31.76
CA ALA A 3 -28.11 23.53 -30.34
C ALA A 3 -27.50 22.37 -29.55
N ALA A 4 -26.57 22.68 -28.63
CA ALA A 4 -26.05 21.72 -27.67
C ALA A 4 -27.23 21.17 -26.85
N THR A 5 -27.52 19.89 -27.01
CA THR A 5 -28.56 19.19 -26.26
C THR A 5 -28.22 19.25 -24.77
N VAL A 6 -29.15 19.74 -23.96
CA VAL A 6 -29.06 19.70 -22.50
C VAL A 6 -28.82 18.25 -22.06
N GLY A 7 -27.58 17.88 -21.71
CA GLY A 7 -27.25 16.53 -21.24
C GLY A 7 -25.86 15.98 -21.61
N GLU A 8 -25.18 16.54 -22.61
CA GLU A 8 -23.88 16.05 -23.07
C GLU A 8 -22.72 16.92 -22.58
N LEU A 9 -22.34 16.77 -21.31
CA LEU A 9 -21.03 17.23 -20.86
C LEU A 9 -19.94 16.38 -21.52
N ARG A 10 -18.83 17.00 -21.93
CA ARG A 10 -17.66 16.25 -22.41
C ARG A 10 -17.08 15.46 -21.25
N GLN A 11 -16.48 14.31 -21.55
CA GLN A 11 -15.85 13.46 -20.54
C GLN A 11 -14.82 14.23 -19.70
N SER A 12 -14.00 15.09 -20.35
CA SER A 12 -13.01 15.94 -19.68
C SER A 12 -13.62 16.88 -18.63
N ASP A 13 -14.81 17.42 -18.91
CA ASP A 13 -15.49 18.39 -18.05
C ASP A 13 -16.08 17.66 -16.82
N VAL A 14 -16.56 16.43 -17.02
CA VAL A 14 -17.03 15.56 -15.93
C VAL A 14 -15.87 15.11 -15.06
N ASP A 15 -14.74 14.72 -15.65
CA ASP A 15 -13.56 14.28 -14.90
C ASP A 15 -13.01 15.41 -14.01
N GLU A 16 -13.02 16.66 -14.50
CA GLU A 16 -12.64 17.81 -13.67
C GLU A 16 -13.65 18.08 -12.55
N GLN A 17 -14.96 17.96 -12.82
CA GLN A 17 -15.98 18.08 -11.79
C GLN A 17 -15.85 17.01 -10.70
N ILE A 18 -15.46 15.78 -11.07
CA ILE A 18 -15.20 14.70 -10.11
C ILE A 18 -13.96 15.01 -9.26
N ARG A 19 -12.87 15.51 -9.85
CA ARG A 19 -11.69 15.95 -9.09
C ARG A 19 -12.01 17.11 -8.13
N GLN A 20 -12.82 18.08 -8.55
CA GLN A 20 -13.28 19.17 -7.71
C GLN A 20 -14.16 18.68 -6.55
N LEU A 21 -15.07 17.76 -6.85
CA LEU A 21 -15.92 17.11 -5.85
C LEU A 21 -15.07 16.42 -4.79
N GLU A 22 -14.07 15.64 -5.20
CA GLU A 22 -13.18 14.93 -4.28
C GLU A 22 -12.40 15.89 -3.36
N ARG A 23 -11.79 16.95 -3.92
CA ARG A 23 -11.12 17.99 -3.12
C ARG A 23 -12.05 18.62 -2.09
N ARG A 24 -13.28 18.91 -2.49
CA ARG A 24 -14.29 19.49 -1.58
C ARG A 24 -14.69 18.49 -0.49
N LEU A 25 -14.94 17.24 -0.83
CA LEU A 25 -15.27 16.21 0.16
C LEU A 25 -14.11 15.96 1.12
N ALA A 26 -12.86 16.09 0.68
CA ALA A 26 -11.68 15.95 1.53
C ALA A 26 -11.61 17.07 2.58
N ALA A 27 -11.88 18.31 2.15
CA ALA A 27 -11.94 19.45 3.06
C ALA A 27 -13.11 19.36 4.05
N GLU A 28 -14.23 18.74 3.67
CA GLU A 28 -15.39 18.56 4.55
C GLU A 28 -15.26 17.37 5.52
N GLN A 29 -14.34 16.43 5.27
CA GLN A 29 -14.24 15.14 5.97
C GLN A 29 -12.84 14.97 6.57
N GLU A 30 -12.45 15.88 7.47
CA GLU A 30 -11.10 15.92 8.08
C GLU A 30 -10.66 14.58 8.72
N LEU A 31 -11.61 13.74 9.15
CA LEU A 31 -11.34 12.46 9.81
C LEU A 31 -11.23 11.27 8.84
N VAL A 32 -11.52 11.47 7.55
CA VAL A 32 -11.45 10.42 6.53
C VAL A 32 -10.12 10.57 5.79
N PRO A 33 -9.24 9.56 5.80
CA PRO A 33 -8.00 9.64 5.04
C PRO A 33 -8.28 9.90 3.56
N ALA A 34 -7.48 10.77 2.92
CA ALA A 34 -7.67 11.17 1.53
C ALA A 34 -7.75 9.95 0.57
N SER A 35 -6.96 8.90 0.84
CA SER A 35 -7.01 7.63 0.11
C SER A 35 -8.37 6.93 0.18
N VAL A 36 -8.97 6.90 1.37
CA VAL A 36 -10.29 6.30 1.59
C VAL A 36 -11.34 7.05 0.80
N LEU A 37 -11.28 8.38 0.83
CA LEU A 37 -12.19 9.24 0.10
C LEU A 37 -12.01 9.10 -1.42
N HIS A 38 -10.77 9.14 -1.91
CA HIS A 38 -10.44 8.95 -3.31
C HIS A 38 -11.05 7.66 -3.85
N ASP A 39 -10.86 6.56 -3.12
CA ASP A 39 -11.32 5.26 -3.55
C ASP A 39 -12.86 5.13 -3.48
N CYS A 40 -13.51 5.81 -2.52
CA CYS A 40 -14.98 5.99 -2.52
C CYS A 40 -15.46 6.74 -3.76
N VAL A 41 -14.82 7.87 -4.11
CA VAL A 41 -15.15 8.65 -5.30
C VAL A 41 -14.96 7.82 -6.56
N ARG A 42 -13.84 7.12 -6.68
CA ARG A 42 -13.53 6.24 -7.81
C ARG A 42 -14.53 5.10 -7.95
N ARG A 43 -14.87 4.38 -6.86
CA ARG A 43 -15.88 3.30 -6.88
C ARG A 43 -17.26 3.84 -7.25
N ALA A 44 -17.63 5.01 -6.75
CA ALA A 44 -18.88 5.64 -7.10
C ALA A 44 -18.89 6.04 -8.59
N TRP A 45 -17.81 6.61 -9.10
CA TRP A 45 -17.65 7.04 -10.49
C TRP A 45 -17.60 5.88 -11.48
N ALA A 46 -16.90 4.79 -11.17
CA ALA A 46 -16.76 3.62 -12.04
C ALA A 46 -18.12 3.00 -12.44
N ARG A 47 -19.15 3.13 -11.58
CA ARG A 47 -20.52 2.66 -11.87
C ARG A 47 -21.21 3.44 -13.00
N PHE A 48 -20.69 4.62 -13.34
CA PHE A 48 -21.23 5.50 -14.38
C PHE A 48 -20.31 5.62 -15.59
N SER A 49 -19.23 4.85 -15.67
CA SER A 49 -18.22 4.90 -16.74
C SER A 49 -18.80 4.68 -18.15
N GLY A 50 -19.97 4.04 -18.28
CA GLY A 50 -20.69 3.84 -19.54
C GLY A 50 -21.97 4.68 -19.72
N ALA A 51 -22.23 5.66 -18.87
CA ALA A 51 -23.49 6.42 -18.90
C ALA A 51 -23.54 7.41 -20.09
N LYS A 52 -24.66 7.39 -20.84
CA LYS A 52 -24.89 8.29 -21.98
C LYS A 52 -25.19 9.73 -21.55
N VAL A 53 -25.88 9.90 -20.42
CA VAL A 53 -26.19 11.22 -19.85
C VAL A 53 -25.21 11.50 -18.72
N ARG A 54 -24.35 12.50 -18.93
CA ARG A 54 -23.23 12.77 -18.01
C ARG A 54 -23.47 13.91 -17.03
N ALA A 55 -24.44 14.79 -17.33
CA ALA A 55 -24.75 15.99 -16.55
C ALA A 55 -25.00 15.74 -15.05
N TYR A 56 -25.50 14.55 -14.68
CA TYR A 56 -25.85 14.21 -13.30
C TYR A 56 -24.79 13.34 -12.60
N ILE A 57 -23.77 12.88 -13.31
CA ILE A 57 -22.77 11.96 -12.75
C ILE A 57 -22.10 12.54 -11.49
N PRO A 58 -21.62 13.80 -11.46
CA PRO A 58 -20.98 14.34 -10.25
C PRO A 58 -21.91 14.33 -9.02
N ILE A 59 -23.18 14.69 -9.19
CA ILE A 59 -24.16 14.72 -8.10
C ILE A 59 -24.46 13.29 -7.61
N LEU A 60 -24.59 12.33 -8.53
CA LEU A 60 -24.84 10.94 -8.20
C LEU A 60 -23.63 10.31 -7.49
N VAL A 61 -22.41 10.63 -7.94
CA VAL A 61 -21.16 10.23 -7.30
C VAL A 61 -21.09 10.81 -5.90
N GLU A 62 -21.30 12.12 -5.73
CA GLU A 62 -21.30 12.77 -4.42
C GLU A 62 -22.32 12.15 -3.46
N ARG A 63 -23.56 11.97 -3.92
CA ARG A 63 -24.63 11.37 -3.10
C ARG A 63 -24.25 9.97 -2.66
N ARG A 64 -23.63 9.18 -3.56
CA ARG A 64 -23.14 7.82 -3.27
C ARG A 64 -22.01 7.84 -2.26
N VAL A 65 -20.99 8.67 -2.47
CA VAL A 65 -19.84 8.82 -1.57
C VAL A 65 -20.32 9.24 -0.19
N ARG A 66 -21.15 10.28 -0.09
CA ARG A 66 -21.72 10.71 1.19
C ARG A 66 -22.62 9.65 1.82
N ALA A 67 -23.37 8.88 1.03
CA ALA A 67 -24.16 7.78 1.57
C ALA A 67 -23.26 6.67 2.11
N GLU A 68 -22.16 6.33 1.43
CA GLU A 68 -21.16 5.37 1.89
C GLU A 68 -20.48 5.85 3.17
N LEU A 69 -20.07 7.12 3.22
CA LEU A 69 -19.51 7.75 4.43
C LEU A 69 -20.53 7.82 5.59
N ARG A 70 -21.83 8.01 5.32
CA ARG A 70 -22.90 8.05 6.35
C ARG A 70 -23.37 6.67 6.81
N SER A 71 -23.33 5.66 5.95
CA SER A 71 -23.76 4.28 6.29
C SER A 71 -22.67 3.50 7.05
N SER A 72 -21.47 4.07 7.13
CA SER A 72 -20.42 3.69 8.08
C SER A 72 -19.86 4.96 8.76
N PRO A 73 -20.58 5.59 9.71
CA PRO A 73 -20.14 6.82 10.37
C PRO A 73 -19.00 6.63 11.39
N GLY A 74 -18.15 5.62 11.19
CA GLY A 74 -16.92 5.37 11.92
C GLY A 74 -16.12 4.27 11.23
N SER A 75 -14.81 4.48 11.05
CA SER A 75 -13.85 3.50 10.53
C SER A 75 -14.07 3.03 9.08
N ARG A 76 -13.34 3.63 8.14
CA ARG A 76 -12.28 2.80 7.58
C ARG A 76 -10.99 3.45 8.03
N SER A 77 -10.43 2.94 9.13
CA SER A 77 -9.04 3.22 9.43
C SER A 77 -8.22 2.97 8.15
N LEU A 78 -7.13 3.71 7.98
CA LEU A 78 -6.21 3.51 6.87
C LEU A 78 -5.88 2.01 6.68
N VAL A 79 -5.79 1.27 7.80
CA VAL A 79 -5.60 -0.19 7.87
C VAL A 79 -6.75 -0.98 7.23
N GLU A 80 -8.00 -0.71 7.58
CA GLU A 80 -9.16 -1.42 7.02
C GLU A 80 -9.30 -1.20 5.51
N TRP A 81 -9.06 0.04 5.06
CA TRP A 81 -9.04 0.33 3.63
C TRP A 81 -7.91 -0.42 2.93
N SER A 82 -6.71 -0.40 3.51
CA SER A 82 -5.55 -1.09 2.95
C SER A 82 -5.78 -2.59 2.82
N ARG A 83 -6.34 -3.22 3.87
CA ARG A 83 -6.75 -4.62 3.86
C ARG A 83 -7.74 -4.90 2.74
N GLY A 84 -8.83 -4.12 2.66
CA GLY A 84 -9.85 -4.32 1.65
C GLY A 84 -9.33 -4.13 0.22
N THR A 85 -8.37 -3.22 0.01
CA THR A 85 -7.70 -3.01 -1.28
C THR A 85 -6.81 -4.21 -1.64
N ALA A 86 -5.98 -4.67 -0.71
CA ALA A 86 -5.14 -5.84 -0.90
C ALA A 86 -5.96 -7.11 -1.18
N GLU A 87 -7.03 -7.33 -0.42
CA GLU A 87 -7.94 -8.47 -0.60
C GLU A 87 -8.55 -8.48 -2.01
N ARG A 88 -9.09 -7.34 -2.47
CA ARG A 88 -9.67 -7.24 -3.83
C ARG A 88 -8.66 -7.54 -4.93
N LEU A 89 -7.41 -7.14 -4.76
CA LEU A 89 -6.37 -7.28 -5.77
C LEU A 89 -5.72 -8.66 -5.76
N LEU A 90 -5.59 -9.28 -4.58
CA LEU A 90 -4.77 -10.48 -4.38
C LEU A 90 -5.58 -11.75 -4.12
N ALA A 91 -6.69 -11.69 -3.37
CA ALA A 91 -7.31 -12.89 -2.81
C ALA A 91 -7.82 -13.88 -3.87
N GLY A 92 -8.39 -13.37 -4.97
CA GLY A 92 -8.90 -14.19 -6.06
C GLY A 92 -7.81 -14.74 -6.97
N ALA A 93 -6.96 -13.86 -7.50
CA ALA A 93 -5.97 -14.21 -8.53
C ALA A 93 -4.66 -14.77 -7.97
N LEU A 94 -4.27 -14.37 -6.74
CA LEU A 94 -2.96 -14.63 -6.15
C LEU A 94 -3.09 -15.14 -4.69
N PRO A 95 -3.78 -16.27 -4.45
CA PRO A 95 -4.13 -16.72 -3.09
C PRO A 95 -2.92 -16.96 -2.18
N ARG A 96 -1.79 -17.43 -2.73
CA ARG A 96 -0.54 -17.56 -1.96
C ARG A 96 0.03 -16.20 -1.56
N ARG A 97 0.00 -15.21 -2.45
CA ARG A 97 0.45 -13.84 -2.10
C ARG A 97 -0.50 -13.22 -1.08
N TRP A 98 -1.80 -13.43 -1.22
CA TRP A 98 -2.78 -12.99 -0.22
C TRP A 98 -2.52 -13.60 1.17
N ALA A 99 -2.20 -14.90 1.26
CA ALA A 99 -1.81 -15.53 2.52
C ALA A 99 -0.55 -14.88 3.13
N HIS A 100 0.48 -14.68 2.31
CA HIS A 100 1.69 -13.97 2.71
C HIS A 100 1.40 -12.54 3.21
N THR A 101 0.66 -11.73 2.43
CA THR A 101 0.28 -10.36 2.81
C THR A 101 -0.48 -10.30 4.14
N GLN A 102 -1.38 -11.25 4.40
CA GLN A 102 -2.06 -11.36 5.70
C GLN A 102 -1.07 -11.62 6.84
N GLY A 103 -0.11 -12.52 6.65
CA GLY A 103 0.94 -12.80 7.63
C GLY A 103 1.80 -11.56 7.91
N VAL A 104 2.22 -10.84 6.86
CA VAL A 104 3.04 -9.63 6.97
C VAL A 104 2.28 -8.53 7.74
N ALA A 105 1.00 -8.32 7.41
CA ALA A 105 0.17 -7.36 8.13
C ALA A 105 -0.11 -7.77 9.59
N GLY A 106 -0.28 -9.07 9.85
CA GLY A 106 -0.40 -9.60 11.21
C GLY A 106 0.86 -9.37 12.04
N GLN A 107 2.03 -9.64 11.47
CA GLN A 107 3.32 -9.39 12.11
C GLN A 107 3.52 -7.89 12.38
N ALA A 108 3.24 -7.04 11.39
CA ALA A 108 3.29 -5.59 11.51
C ALA A 108 2.42 -5.06 12.66
N ALA A 109 1.19 -5.57 12.79
CA ALA A 109 0.30 -5.22 13.88
C ALA A 109 0.82 -5.71 15.24
N ALA A 110 1.40 -6.92 15.29
CA ALA A 110 1.96 -7.49 16.51
C ALA A 110 3.17 -6.72 17.05
N ILE A 111 4.00 -6.14 16.17
CA ILE A 111 5.19 -5.38 16.58
C ILE A 111 4.93 -3.87 16.69
N GLY A 112 3.86 -3.34 16.12
CA GLY A 112 3.63 -1.90 15.99
C GLY A 112 3.65 -1.12 17.31
N TRP A 113 3.40 -1.77 18.45
CA TRP A 113 3.45 -1.13 19.77
C TRP A 113 4.81 -0.53 20.14
N VAL A 114 5.91 -0.97 19.51
CA VAL A 114 7.26 -0.41 19.73
C VAL A 114 7.44 0.96 19.11
N LEU A 115 6.59 1.30 18.13
CA LEU A 115 6.58 2.57 17.42
C LEU A 115 5.69 3.60 18.13
N PRO A 116 5.91 4.91 17.86
CA PRO A 116 4.97 5.96 18.25
C PRO A 116 3.55 5.65 17.76
N GLU A 117 2.54 6.07 18.51
CA GLU A 117 1.13 5.73 18.23
C GLU A 117 0.69 6.11 16.82
N GLY A 118 1.05 7.31 16.34
CA GLY A 118 0.72 7.78 15.00
C GLY A 118 1.39 7.02 13.85
N GLU A 119 2.41 6.20 14.13
CA GLU A 119 3.17 5.45 13.11
C GLU A 119 2.63 4.02 12.90
N ARG A 120 1.78 3.53 13.81
CA ARG A 120 1.33 2.14 13.82
C ARG A 120 0.42 1.82 12.64
N ASP A 121 -0.54 2.68 12.38
CA ASP A 121 -1.47 2.52 11.27
C ASP A 121 -0.76 2.65 9.92
N VAL A 122 0.27 3.51 9.82
CA VAL A 122 1.12 3.64 8.63
C VAL A 122 1.85 2.32 8.35
N LEU A 123 2.48 1.73 9.37
CA LEU A 123 3.16 0.44 9.26
C LEU A 123 2.19 -0.67 8.78
N VAL A 124 1.04 -0.83 9.46
CA VAL A 124 0.10 -1.91 9.15
C VAL A 124 -0.54 -1.69 7.76
N ALA A 125 -0.84 -0.45 7.39
CA ALA A 125 -1.32 -0.12 6.07
C ALA A 125 -0.30 -0.45 4.97
N ALA A 126 0.94 -0.03 5.13
CA ALA A 126 2.01 -0.36 4.19
C ALA A 126 2.21 -1.88 4.09
N ALA A 127 2.10 -2.61 5.21
CA ALA A 127 2.18 -4.07 5.23
C ALA A 127 1.05 -4.74 4.44
N TRP A 128 -0.18 -4.25 4.51
CA TRP A 128 -1.27 -4.73 3.63
C TRP A 128 -1.01 -4.44 2.15
N LEU A 129 -0.38 -3.30 1.85
CA LEU A 129 -0.27 -2.80 0.47
C LEU A 129 1.02 -3.20 -0.24
N HIS A 130 2.05 -3.68 0.47
CA HIS A 130 3.41 -3.83 -0.08
C HIS A 130 3.47 -4.68 -1.36
N ASP A 131 2.64 -5.72 -1.45
CA ASP A 131 2.66 -6.70 -2.53
C ASP A 131 1.56 -6.54 -3.58
N ILE A 132 0.76 -5.47 -3.52
CA ILE A 132 -0.38 -5.30 -4.45
C ILE A 132 0.05 -5.17 -5.91
N GLY A 133 1.27 -4.68 -6.16
CA GLY A 133 1.81 -4.52 -7.52
C GLY A 133 2.07 -5.84 -8.25
N TYR A 134 1.86 -7.00 -7.60
CA TYR A 134 1.81 -8.29 -8.30
C TYR A 134 0.52 -8.52 -9.08
N ALA A 135 -0.56 -7.78 -8.79
CA ALA A 135 -1.82 -7.96 -9.49
C ALA A 135 -1.67 -7.58 -10.97
N ASP A 136 -2.08 -8.48 -11.88
CA ASP A 136 -1.89 -8.32 -13.33
C ASP A 136 -2.36 -6.97 -13.88
N GLY A 137 -3.46 -6.43 -13.34
CA GLY A 137 -4.02 -5.13 -13.75
C GLY A 137 -3.21 -3.90 -13.29
N LEU A 138 -2.18 -4.08 -12.47
CA LEU A 138 -1.33 -3.02 -11.92
C LEU A 138 0.07 -3.00 -12.55
N VAL A 139 0.44 -4.04 -13.31
CA VAL A 139 1.79 -4.17 -13.88
C VAL A 139 2.04 -3.06 -14.90
N ARG A 140 3.14 -2.32 -14.70
CA ARG A 140 3.57 -1.23 -15.59
C ARG A 140 5.05 -1.33 -15.95
N THR A 141 5.88 -1.58 -14.94
CA THR A 141 7.34 -1.72 -15.07
C THR A 141 7.77 -3.18 -14.97
N GLY A 142 6.93 -4.04 -14.37
CA GLY A 142 7.29 -5.42 -14.05
C GLY A 142 7.94 -5.58 -12.67
N MET A 143 8.20 -4.47 -11.96
CA MET A 143 8.68 -4.47 -10.59
C MET A 143 7.52 -4.13 -9.65
N HIS A 144 7.06 -5.11 -8.88
CA HIS A 144 5.83 -5.00 -8.07
C HIS A 144 5.87 -3.86 -7.05
N GLN A 145 7.06 -3.52 -6.54
CA GLN A 145 7.20 -2.41 -5.60
C GLN A 145 6.84 -1.08 -6.24
N ILE A 146 7.39 -0.81 -7.43
CA ILE A 146 7.12 0.42 -8.18
C ILE A 146 5.68 0.41 -8.68
N ASP A 147 5.23 -0.71 -9.24
CA ASP A 147 3.89 -0.84 -9.82
C ASP A 147 2.78 -0.63 -8.76
N GLY A 148 2.98 -1.20 -7.56
CA GLY A 148 2.09 -0.97 -6.42
C GLY A 148 2.11 0.49 -5.96
N ALA A 149 3.29 1.10 -5.82
CA ALA A 149 3.42 2.49 -5.39
C ALA A 149 2.82 3.48 -6.40
N LEU A 150 3.01 3.24 -7.71
CA LEU A 150 2.39 4.02 -8.78
C LEU A 150 0.86 3.96 -8.73
N PHE A 151 0.31 2.75 -8.56
CA PHE A 151 -1.13 2.57 -8.37
C PHE A 151 -1.63 3.36 -7.17
N LEU A 152 -0.97 3.25 -6.00
CA LEU A 152 -1.37 3.97 -4.79
C LEU A 152 -1.35 5.49 -4.98
N ARG A 153 -0.30 6.02 -5.61
CA ARG A 153 -0.16 7.44 -5.89
C ARG A 153 -1.24 7.95 -6.83
N GLU A 154 -1.57 7.20 -7.88
CA GLU A 154 -2.71 7.50 -8.77
C GLU A 154 -4.05 7.47 -8.03
N HIS A 155 -4.12 6.72 -6.92
CA HIS A 155 -5.29 6.59 -6.08
C HIS A 155 -5.28 7.53 -4.84
N GLY A 156 -4.48 8.60 -4.88
CA GLY A 156 -4.48 9.64 -3.85
C GLY A 156 -4.00 9.19 -2.47
N VAL A 157 -3.24 8.09 -2.41
CA VAL A 157 -2.61 7.63 -1.17
C VAL A 157 -1.44 8.53 -0.81
N GLU A 158 -1.24 8.74 0.50
CA GLU A 158 -0.16 9.57 1.02
C GLU A 158 1.20 9.10 0.49
N GLU A 159 2.01 10.06 0.02
CA GLU A 159 3.29 9.78 -0.63
C GLU A 159 4.23 8.94 0.24
N ARG A 160 4.17 9.11 1.56
CA ARG A 160 4.97 8.32 2.50
C ARG A 160 4.63 6.83 2.45
N ILE A 161 3.34 6.46 2.35
CA ILE A 161 2.92 5.05 2.21
C ILE A 161 3.34 4.52 0.85
N CYS A 162 3.15 5.31 -0.22
CA CYS A 162 3.63 4.95 -1.56
C CYS A 162 5.14 4.66 -1.53
N ALA A 163 5.91 5.50 -0.84
CA ALA A 163 7.35 5.33 -0.72
C ALA A 163 7.75 4.10 0.10
N LEU A 164 7.07 3.81 1.21
CA LEU A 164 7.26 2.57 1.98
C LEU A 164 6.99 1.33 1.12
N VAL A 165 5.93 1.35 0.31
CA VAL A 165 5.60 0.27 -0.62
C VAL A 165 6.65 0.17 -1.73
N ALA A 166 7.12 1.27 -2.31
CA ALA A 166 8.15 1.25 -3.34
C ALA A 166 9.50 0.75 -2.83
N GLN A 167 9.85 1.09 -1.59
CA GLN A 167 11.17 0.82 -1.02
C GLN A 167 11.23 -0.47 -0.20
N HIS A 168 10.12 -1.22 -0.10
CA HIS A 168 10.12 -2.42 0.73
C HIS A 168 11.11 -3.46 0.23
N ALA A 169 11.60 -4.26 1.18
CA ALA A 169 12.47 -5.39 0.94
C ALA A 169 13.75 -5.13 0.16
N GLY A 170 14.34 -3.93 0.28
CA GLY A 170 15.60 -3.60 -0.39
C GLY A 170 15.43 -3.49 -1.90
N ALA A 171 14.33 -2.87 -2.33
CA ALA A 171 13.98 -2.63 -3.72
C ALA A 171 15.12 -1.98 -4.54
N SER A 172 15.93 -1.12 -3.93
CA SER A 172 17.03 -0.40 -4.62
C SER A 172 17.96 -1.28 -5.43
N ALA A 173 18.42 -2.41 -4.88
CA ALA A 173 19.31 -3.32 -5.60
C ALA A 173 18.61 -4.07 -6.74
N VAL A 174 17.31 -4.38 -6.58
CA VAL A 174 16.52 -5.00 -7.67
C VAL A 174 16.29 -4.00 -8.79
N ALA A 175 15.95 -2.76 -8.44
CA ALA A 175 15.75 -1.68 -9.41
C ALA A 175 17.03 -1.40 -10.20
N GLU A 176 18.20 -1.35 -9.54
CA GLU A 176 19.49 -1.21 -10.22
C GLU A 176 19.73 -2.34 -11.23
N LEU A 177 19.54 -3.60 -10.81
CA LEU A 177 19.71 -4.77 -11.68
C LEU A 177 18.75 -4.80 -12.87
N GLN A 178 17.59 -4.15 -12.75
CA GLN A 178 16.56 -4.09 -13.78
C GLN A 178 16.57 -2.77 -14.58
N GLY A 179 17.49 -1.84 -14.28
CA GLY A 179 17.55 -0.53 -14.95
C GLY A 179 16.43 0.44 -14.56
N LEU A 180 15.78 0.22 -13.40
CA LEU A 180 14.62 0.96 -12.89
C LEU A 180 14.97 1.94 -11.74
N SER A 181 16.25 2.28 -11.59
CA SER A 181 16.70 3.16 -10.50
C SER A 181 16.06 4.55 -10.55
N ALA A 182 15.80 5.10 -11.74
CA ALA A 182 15.19 6.42 -11.90
C ALA A 182 13.71 6.41 -11.52
N GLU A 183 13.00 5.33 -11.83
CA GLU A 183 11.61 5.10 -11.48
C GLU A 183 11.47 4.95 -9.97
N LEU A 184 12.33 4.15 -9.34
CA LEU A 184 12.34 3.98 -7.89
C LEU A 184 12.73 5.28 -7.17
N ALA A 185 13.63 6.10 -7.73
CA ALA A 185 14.08 7.36 -7.12
C ALA A 185 12.97 8.40 -6.92
N GLN A 186 11.81 8.24 -7.57
CA GLN A 186 10.62 9.06 -7.31
C GLN A 186 10.05 8.85 -5.90
N PHE A 187 10.41 7.75 -5.24
CA PHE A 187 9.91 7.33 -3.95
C PHE A 187 11.07 7.29 -2.93
N PRO A 188 11.20 8.24 -2.00
CA PRO A 188 12.35 8.28 -1.10
C PRO A 188 12.36 7.15 -0.07
N ASP A 189 13.53 6.54 0.18
CA ASP A 189 13.72 5.62 1.31
C ASP A 189 13.88 6.43 2.61
N GLU A 190 12.87 6.36 3.49
CA GLU A 190 12.88 7.11 4.75
C GLU A 190 13.93 6.61 5.76
N ARG A 191 14.49 5.39 5.57
CA ARG A 191 15.54 4.80 6.43
C ARG A 191 15.24 4.90 7.93
N GLY A 192 13.97 4.76 8.30
CA GLY A 192 13.48 4.92 9.66
C GLY A 192 12.92 3.64 10.28
N PRO A 193 12.46 3.71 11.54
CA PRO A 193 11.93 2.56 12.27
C PRO A 193 10.69 1.92 11.62
N VAL A 194 9.85 2.70 10.93
CA VAL A 194 8.66 2.17 10.23
C VAL A 194 9.07 1.36 9.01
N ARG A 195 9.95 1.91 8.17
CA ARG A 195 10.59 1.17 7.08
C ARG A 195 11.24 -0.13 7.55
N ASP A 196 12.05 -0.08 8.61
CA ASP A 196 12.71 -1.28 9.14
C ASP A 196 11.71 -2.30 9.66
N ALA A 197 10.66 -1.86 10.37
CA ALA A 197 9.58 -2.73 10.84
C ALA A 197 8.78 -3.36 9.69
N LEU A 198 8.58 -2.66 8.57
CA LEU A 198 7.95 -3.20 7.37
C LEU A 198 8.83 -4.29 6.74
N TRP A 199 10.13 -4.03 6.61
CA TRP A 199 11.09 -5.01 6.08
C TRP A 199 11.21 -6.23 6.99
N TYR A 200 11.27 -6.01 8.31
CA TYR A 200 11.21 -7.08 9.31
C TYR A 200 9.96 -7.93 9.09
N SER A 201 8.79 -7.29 8.97
CA SER A 201 7.52 -8.00 8.84
C SER A 201 7.44 -8.86 7.58
N ASP A 202 7.92 -8.36 6.44
CA ASP A 202 7.98 -9.13 5.18
C ASP A 202 9.01 -10.27 5.27
N MET A 203 10.23 -9.95 5.71
CA MET A 203 11.34 -10.90 5.69
C MET A 203 11.33 -11.92 6.84
N THR A 204 10.36 -11.83 7.75
CA THR A 204 10.11 -12.85 8.80
C THR A 204 8.75 -13.53 8.62
N THR A 205 8.18 -13.45 7.42
CA THR A 205 6.91 -14.09 7.07
C THR A 205 7.06 -14.97 5.83
N SER A 206 6.64 -16.24 5.94
CA SER A 206 6.72 -17.23 4.89
C SER A 206 5.78 -16.91 3.71
N PRO A 207 5.96 -17.55 2.53
CA PRO A 207 5.04 -17.41 1.41
C PRO A 207 3.59 -17.84 1.68
N VAL A 208 3.32 -18.50 2.82
CA VAL A 208 1.96 -18.90 3.24
C VAL A 208 1.47 -18.10 4.47
N GLY A 209 2.23 -17.08 4.90
CA GLY A 209 1.82 -16.17 5.97
C GLY A 209 2.24 -16.60 7.37
N GLU A 210 3.10 -17.61 7.51
CA GLU A 210 3.57 -18.10 8.81
C GLU A 210 4.83 -17.36 9.27
N PRO A 211 5.02 -17.10 10.57
CA PRO A 211 6.27 -16.54 11.08
C PRO A 211 7.46 -17.47 10.84
N VAL A 212 8.56 -16.92 10.37
CA VAL A 212 9.84 -17.62 10.14
C VAL A 212 11.00 -16.70 10.51
N SER A 213 12.19 -17.27 10.74
CA SER A 213 13.39 -16.44 10.88
C SER A 213 13.80 -15.81 9.55
N PHE A 214 14.59 -14.73 9.64
CA PHE A 214 15.18 -14.09 8.46
C PHE A 214 16.03 -15.06 7.64
N ASP A 215 16.85 -15.88 8.30
CA ASP A 215 17.74 -16.83 7.62
C ASP A 215 16.95 -17.91 6.89
N GLU A 216 15.91 -18.47 7.52
CA GLU A 216 14.99 -19.41 6.87
C GLU A 216 14.28 -18.76 5.67
N ARG A 217 13.83 -17.51 5.81
CA ARG A 217 13.19 -16.77 4.72
C ARG A 217 14.13 -16.58 3.54
N MET A 218 15.37 -16.17 3.80
CA MET A 218 16.38 -15.94 2.74
C MET A 218 16.81 -17.25 2.08
N ALA A 219 16.91 -18.35 2.84
CA ALA A 219 17.17 -19.67 2.28
C ALA A 219 16.03 -20.15 1.36
N GLU A 220 14.77 -20.02 1.80
CA GLU A 220 13.59 -20.33 0.98
C GLU A 220 13.57 -19.53 -0.32
N LEU A 221 13.84 -18.23 -0.23
CA LEU A 221 13.81 -17.32 -1.37
C LEU A 221 14.83 -17.74 -2.44
N ARG A 222 16.05 -18.08 -2.03
CA ARG A 222 17.11 -18.59 -2.93
C ARG A 222 16.71 -19.91 -3.58
N GLN A 223 16.15 -20.84 -2.80
CA GLN A 223 15.72 -22.14 -3.30
C GLN A 223 14.58 -22.02 -4.32
N ARG A 224 13.59 -21.15 -4.06
CA ARG A 224 12.39 -21.03 -4.90
C ARG A 224 12.61 -20.29 -6.21
N ARG A 225 13.47 -19.25 -6.22
CA ARG A 225 13.62 -18.35 -7.38
C ARG A 225 14.85 -18.64 -8.27
N GLY A 226 15.83 -19.39 -7.77
CA GLY A 226 17.04 -19.71 -8.52
C GLY A 226 18.04 -18.55 -8.58
N PRO A 227 19.30 -18.82 -8.99
CA PRO A 227 20.41 -17.86 -8.85
C PRO A 227 20.34 -16.65 -9.81
N GLU A 228 19.69 -16.80 -10.97
CA GLU A 228 19.61 -15.73 -11.98
C GLU A 228 18.47 -14.74 -11.73
N ASP A 229 17.55 -15.05 -10.79
CA ASP A 229 16.44 -14.16 -10.45
C ASP A 229 17.01 -12.84 -9.86
N PRO A 230 16.57 -11.66 -10.36
CA PRO A 230 17.05 -10.37 -9.88
C PRO A 230 16.93 -10.18 -8.36
N VAL A 231 15.90 -10.75 -7.74
CA VAL A 231 15.70 -10.69 -6.29
C VAL A 231 16.79 -11.47 -5.57
N VAL A 232 17.20 -12.63 -6.10
CA VAL A 232 18.27 -13.45 -5.52
C VAL A 232 19.63 -12.78 -5.71
N ARG A 233 19.91 -12.23 -6.91
CA ARG A 233 21.13 -11.46 -7.18
C ARG A 233 21.24 -10.22 -6.30
N ALA A 234 20.13 -9.52 -6.05
CA ALA A 234 20.08 -8.37 -5.16
C ALA A 234 20.51 -8.70 -3.72
N LEU A 235 20.32 -9.93 -3.24
CA LEU A 235 20.79 -10.34 -1.92
C LEU A 235 22.32 -10.26 -1.77
N ALA A 236 23.07 -10.43 -2.86
CA ALA A 236 24.52 -10.24 -2.84
C ALA A 236 24.92 -8.75 -2.75
N ILE A 237 24.04 -7.84 -3.18
CA ILE A 237 24.28 -6.40 -3.20
C ILE A 237 23.86 -5.76 -1.87
N ASN A 238 22.67 -6.09 -1.36
CA ASN A 238 22.10 -5.43 -0.18
C ASN A 238 21.60 -6.39 0.91
N GLY A 239 22.01 -7.66 0.89
CA GLY A 239 21.64 -8.63 1.92
C GLY A 239 22.04 -8.21 3.34
N GLU A 240 23.20 -7.57 3.50
CA GLU A 240 23.66 -7.05 4.80
C GLU A 240 22.74 -5.96 5.35
N GLU A 241 22.30 -5.02 4.50
CA GLU A 241 21.37 -3.95 4.92
C GLU A 241 19.98 -4.51 5.22
N ARG A 242 19.52 -5.51 4.47
CA ARG A 242 18.28 -6.24 4.81
C ARG A 242 18.37 -6.88 6.20
N ALA A 243 19.46 -7.58 6.47
CA ALA A 243 19.70 -8.19 7.78
C ALA A 243 19.85 -7.12 8.89
N ALA A 244 20.48 -5.99 8.59
CA ALA A 244 20.63 -4.88 9.53
C ALA A 244 19.27 -4.27 9.90
N ALA A 245 18.36 -4.08 8.93
CA ALA A 245 17.00 -3.61 9.17
C ALA A 245 16.24 -4.52 10.14
N VAL A 246 16.30 -5.84 9.89
CA VAL A 246 15.68 -6.86 10.76
C VAL A 246 16.25 -6.77 12.18
N ARG A 247 17.59 -6.70 12.32
CA ARG A 247 18.25 -6.58 13.63
C ARG A 247 17.84 -5.32 14.38
N ARG A 248 17.80 -4.15 13.71
CA ARG A 248 17.36 -2.89 14.34
C ARG A 248 15.95 -2.98 14.89
N THR A 249 15.04 -3.66 14.19
CA THR A 249 13.67 -3.91 14.71
C THR A 249 13.67 -4.87 15.90
N GLN A 250 14.47 -5.94 15.88
CA GLN A 250 14.61 -6.89 16.99
C GLN A 250 15.17 -6.21 18.25
N GLU A 251 16.25 -5.44 18.12
CA GLU A 251 16.84 -4.66 19.21
C GLU A 251 15.84 -3.65 19.80
N LEU A 252 15.03 -3.02 18.95
CA LEU A 252 13.97 -2.11 19.40
C LEU A 252 12.89 -2.84 20.21
N LEU A 253 12.46 -4.02 19.76
CA LEU A 253 11.50 -4.87 20.48
C LEU A 253 12.03 -5.27 21.85
N GLU A 254 13.26 -5.76 21.92
CA GLU A 254 13.91 -6.17 23.17
C GLU A 254 14.04 -4.99 24.15
N ARG A 255 14.54 -3.85 23.66
CA ARG A 255 14.69 -2.63 24.47
C ARG A 255 13.36 -2.15 25.03
N LYS A 256 12.30 -2.12 24.21
CA LYS A 256 10.97 -1.67 24.64
C LYS A 256 10.30 -2.67 25.58
N ALA A 257 10.52 -3.97 25.40
CA ALA A 257 10.05 -5.00 26.31
C ALA A 257 10.71 -4.85 27.70
N ALA A 258 12.03 -4.68 27.75
CA ALA A 258 12.76 -4.47 29.00
C ALA A 258 12.27 -3.22 29.76
N LEU A 259 12.03 -2.11 29.05
CA LEU A 259 11.48 -0.88 29.66
C LEU A 259 10.06 -1.09 30.23
N ARG A 260 9.21 -1.86 29.55
CA ARG A 260 7.87 -2.21 30.06
C ARG A 260 7.95 -3.07 31.31
N SER A 261 8.84 -4.06 31.34
CA SER A 261 9.06 -4.91 32.52
C SER A 261 9.55 -4.11 33.72
N LEU A 262 10.46 -3.15 33.51
CA LEU A 262 10.95 -2.26 34.58
C LEU A 262 9.88 -1.30 35.10
N ALA A 263 8.95 -0.84 34.27
CA ALA A 263 7.87 0.05 34.69
C ALA A 263 6.73 -0.68 35.41
N ALA A 264 6.68 -2.02 35.34
CA ALA A 264 5.63 -2.85 35.92
C ALA A 264 6.02 -3.51 37.26
N GLY A 265 7.30 -3.43 37.66
CA GLY A 265 7.82 -3.94 38.93
C GLY A 265 8.14 -2.81 39.90
#